data_AF-A0A3C0BFH7-F1
#
_entry.id   AF-A0A3C0BFH7-F1
#
_cell.length_a   1.000
_cell.length_b   1.000
_cell.length_c   1.000
_cell.angle_alpha   90.00
_cell.angle_beta   90.00
_cell.angle_gamma   90.00
#
_symmetry.space_group_name_H-M   'P 1'
#
loop_
_entity.id
_entity.type
_entity.pdbx_description
1 polymer ?
#
loop_
_entity_poly.entity_id
_entity_poly.type
_entity_poly.pdbx_seq_one_letter_code
_entity_poly.pdbx_strand_id
1 'polypeptide(L)'
;NIVLLDDRKLSLTDAPVVEKGAILVSQKFFDDAESFFKTESGESPYRVGAILIDPGHGGKDPGAMQTFHEGGKTLTVREKDITLSVGKMLYARLKTAYPDKQIILTRDTDKFLSLGERTDIANSVKLNDNEAILYVSVHVNASLDKKASGYEVWYLSPGYRRTVIDKSDAGDDSTLFPILNGMMEEEYTQESILIAK
;
A
#
# COMPACT_ATOMS: atom_id res chain seq x y z
N ASN A 1 2.95 -11.42 17.53
CA ASN A 1 2.70 -10.05 18.00
C ASN A 1 2.77 -9.10 16.82
N ILE A 2 1.89 -8.11 16.78
CA ILE A 2 1.90 -6.99 15.84
C ILE A 2 2.39 -5.75 16.59
N VAL A 3 3.11 -4.89 15.87
CA VAL A 3 3.44 -3.53 16.31
C VAL A 3 2.54 -2.55 15.55
N LEU A 4 1.85 -1.70 16.29
CA LEU A 4 1.13 -0.54 15.76
C LEU A 4 1.98 0.69 16.07
N LEU A 5 2.30 1.48 15.04
CA LEU A 5 3.12 2.68 15.16
C LEU A 5 2.47 3.83 14.39
N ASP A 6 2.30 4.97 15.05
CA ASP A 6 1.82 6.23 14.46
C ASP A 6 2.67 7.34 15.05
N ASP A 7 3.83 7.59 14.42
CA ASP A 7 4.87 8.62 14.66
C ASP A 7 5.29 8.85 16.13
N ARG A 8 4.32 9.11 17.00
CA ARG A 8 4.39 9.36 18.44
C ARG A 8 3.96 8.19 19.32
N LYS A 9 3.15 7.24 18.84
CA LYS A 9 2.58 6.14 19.65
C LYS A 9 2.98 4.77 19.11
N LEU A 10 3.60 3.95 19.96
CA LEU A 10 3.89 2.54 19.71
C LEU A 10 3.00 1.67 20.61
N SER A 11 2.33 0.68 20.03
CA SER A 11 1.56 -0.33 20.77
C SER A 11 1.93 -1.74 20.29
N LEU A 12 2.07 -2.67 21.23
CA LEU A 12 2.30 -4.08 20.95
C LEU A 12 1.06 -4.90 21.28
N THR A 13 0.63 -5.71 20.32
CA THR A 13 -0.56 -6.54 20.49
C THR A 13 -0.41 -7.92 19.85
N ASP A 14 -1.39 -8.79 20.06
CA ASP A 14 -1.37 -10.15 19.52
C ASP A 14 -1.55 -10.11 18.00
N ALA A 15 -0.98 -11.07 17.28
CA ALA A 15 -1.23 -11.17 15.84
C ALA A 15 -2.52 -11.96 15.56
N PRO A 16 -3.35 -11.56 14.58
CA PRO A 16 -4.41 -12.40 14.07
C PRO A 16 -3.86 -13.75 13.59
N VAL A 17 -4.61 -14.81 13.82
CA VAL A 17 -4.27 -16.17 13.37
C VAL A 17 -5.32 -16.67 12.40
N VAL A 18 -4.90 -17.46 11.41
CA VAL A 18 -5.84 -18.11 10.49
C VAL A 18 -6.07 -19.54 10.96
N GLU A 19 -7.28 -19.84 11.37
CA GLU A 19 -7.71 -21.19 11.77
C GLU A 19 -8.89 -21.63 10.93
N LYS A 20 -8.78 -22.80 10.28
CA LYS A 20 -9.86 -23.41 9.47
C LYS A 20 -10.47 -22.45 8.42
N GLY A 21 -9.66 -21.54 7.88
CA GLY A 21 -10.09 -20.56 6.88
C GLY A 21 -10.76 -19.31 7.45
N ALA A 22 -10.89 -19.19 8.77
CA ALA A 22 -11.33 -17.98 9.46
C ALA A 22 -10.14 -17.23 10.03
N ILE A 23 -10.21 -15.90 10.05
CA ILE A 23 -9.28 -15.05 10.77
C ILE A 23 -9.80 -14.91 12.19
N LEU A 24 -9.00 -15.33 13.17
CA LEU A 24 -9.27 -15.16 14.59
C LEU A 24 -8.38 -14.03 15.13
N VAL A 25 -8.98 -13.16 15.94
CA VAL A 25 -8.30 -12.08 16.63
C VAL A 25 -8.54 -12.22 18.13
N SER A 26 -7.53 -11.90 18.95
CA SER A 26 -7.73 -11.84 20.39
C SER A 26 -8.55 -10.60 20.75
N GLN A 27 -9.27 -10.64 21.88
CA GLN A 27 -9.97 -9.46 22.38
C GLN A 27 -8.98 -8.30 22.61
N LYS A 28 -7.77 -8.59 23.10
CA LYS A 28 -6.71 -7.61 23.28
C LYS A 28 -6.33 -6.93 21.95
N PHE A 29 -6.16 -7.69 20.88
CA PHE A 29 -5.91 -7.12 19.55
C PHE A 29 -7.03 -6.16 19.14
N PHE A 30 -8.29 -6.59 19.33
CA PHE A 30 -9.44 -5.79 18.97
C PHE A 30 -9.47 -4.46 19.74
N ASP A 31 -9.34 -4.51 21.06
CA ASP A 31 -9.38 -3.33 21.93
C ASP A 31 -8.21 -2.38 21.64
N ASP A 32 -7.00 -2.92 21.42
CA ASP A 32 -5.81 -2.13 21.09
C ASP A 32 -5.96 -1.45 19.73
N ALA A 33 -6.42 -2.18 18.71
CA ALA A 33 -6.62 -1.64 17.37
C ALA A 33 -7.71 -0.56 17.36
N GLU A 34 -8.85 -0.81 18.02
CA GLU A 34 -9.92 0.17 18.14
C GLU A 34 -9.43 1.44 18.85
N SER A 35 -8.74 1.29 19.98
CA SER A 35 -8.16 2.41 20.72
C SER A 35 -7.08 3.17 19.93
N PHE A 36 -6.30 2.45 19.13
CA PHE A 36 -5.21 3.03 18.33
C PHE A 36 -5.74 3.81 17.12
N PHE A 37 -6.72 3.28 16.40
CA PHE A 37 -7.29 3.90 15.20
C PHE A 37 -8.49 4.81 15.49
N LYS A 38 -8.86 4.99 16.77
CA LYS A 38 -9.93 5.91 17.16
C LYS A 38 -9.56 7.34 16.76
N THR A 39 -10.29 7.92 15.81
CA THR A 39 -10.14 9.31 15.41
C THR A 39 -10.83 10.26 16.40
N GLU A 40 -10.27 11.47 16.59
CA GLU A 40 -10.90 12.51 17.43
C GLU A 40 -12.15 13.13 16.78
N SER A 41 -12.21 13.12 15.45
CA SER A 41 -13.42 13.45 14.71
C SER A 41 -14.33 12.22 14.69
N GLY A 42 -15.65 12.44 14.90
CA GLY A 42 -16.68 11.40 14.84
C GLY A 42 -16.69 10.65 13.49
N GLU A 43 -17.61 9.68 13.36
CA GLU A 43 -17.74 8.83 12.17
C GLU A 43 -17.45 9.58 10.87
N SER A 44 -16.55 9.04 10.05
CA SER A 44 -16.27 9.58 8.71
C SER A 44 -17.60 9.77 7.98
N PRO A 45 -17.89 10.95 7.40
CA PRO A 45 -19.13 11.15 6.65
C PRO A 45 -19.14 10.31 5.37
N TYR A 46 -18.00 9.72 4.98
CA TYR A 46 -17.85 8.91 3.79
C TYR A 46 -17.95 7.42 4.09
N ARG A 47 -18.77 6.71 3.31
CA ARG A 47 -18.74 5.25 3.19
C ARG A 47 -17.81 4.83 2.05
N VAL A 48 -17.26 3.61 2.11
CA VAL A 48 -16.46 3.07 1.01
C VAL A 48 -17.38 2.64 -0.15
N GLY A 49 -17.33 3.40 -1.24
CA GLY A 49 -18.05 3.11 -2.49
C GLY A 49 -17.21 2.33 -3.51
N ALA A 50 -15.89 2.52 -3.47
CA ALA A 50 -14.96 1.81 -4.33
C ALA A 50 -13.73 1.32 -3.55
N ILE A 51 -13.20 0.18 -3.96
CA ILE A 51 -11.91 -0.35 -3.50
C ILE A 51 -11.01 -0.50 -4.72
N LEU A 52 -9.96 0.30 -4.77
CA LEU A 52 -8.97 0.26 -5.83
C LEU A 52 -7.74 -0.48 -5.32
N ILE A 53 -7.37 -1.53 -6.04
CA ILE A 53 -6.23 -2.39 -5.76
C ILE A 53 -5.12 -2.02 -6.74
N ASP A 54 -3.95 -1.72 -6.21
CA ASP A 54 -2.78 -1.33 -6.98
C ASP A 54 -1.66 -2.36 -6.83
N PRO A 55 -1.53 -3.31 -7.78
CA PRO A 55 -0.36 -4.17 -7.84
C PRO A 55 0.89 -3.33 -8.15
N GLY A 56 1.81 -3.20 -7.18
CA GLY A 56 3.04 -2.43 -7.32
C GLY A 56 3.90 -2.87 -8.51
N HIS A 57 4.73 -1.97 -9.06
CA HIS A 57 5.63 -2.21 -10.19
C HIS A 57 4.92 -2.64 -11.48
N GLY A 58 5.62 -3.29 -12.42
CA GLY A 58 5.08 -3.86 -13.65
C GLY A 58 5.86 -3.50 -14.91
N GLY A 59 5.75 -4.32 -15.95
CA GLY A 59 6.43 -4.14 -17.23
C GLY A 59 7.95 -4.04 -17.06
N LYS A 60 8.50 -2.87 -17.39
CA LYS A 60 9.94 -2.56 -17.31
C LYS A 60 10.48 -2.45 -15.88
N ASP A 61 9.60 -2.26 -14.89
CA ASP A 61 9.97 -2.17 -13.49
C ASP A 61 9.68 -3.52 -12.79
N PRO A 62 10.72 -4.30 -12.43
CA PRO A 62 10.54 -5.59 -11.77
C PRO A 62 10.21 -5.47 -10.27
N GLY A 63 10.44 -4.31 -9.65
CA GLY A 63 10.53 -4.16 -8.20
C GLY A 63 11.68 -4.98 -7.60
N ALA A 64 11.55 -5.34 -6.32
CA ALA A 64 12.48 -6.23 -5.67
C ALA A 64 12.61 -7.57 -6.42
N MET A 65 13.83 -8.06 -6.57
CA MET A 65 14.10 -9.28 -7.34
C MET A 65 15.18 -10.12 -6.66
N GLN A 66 14.96 -11.43 -6.63
CA GLN A 66 15.99 -12.38 -6.18
C GLN A 66 16.06 -13.58 -7.11
N THR A 67 17.28 -14.03 -7.38
CA THR A 67 17.55 -15.23 -8.18
C THR A 67 18.07 -16.34 -7.28
N PHE A 68 17.44 -17.51 -7.40
CA PHE A 68 17.76 -18.72 -6.65
C PHE A 68 18.34 -19.76 -7.62
N HIS A 69 19.35 -20.50 -7.14
CA HIS A 69 19.95 -21.61 -7.86
C HIS A 69 19.79 -22.89 -7.03
N GLU A 70 18.92 -23.80 -7.48
CA GLU A 70 18.64 -25.05 -6.77
C GLU A 70 18.44 -26.20 -7.76
N GLY A 71 19.08 -27.35 -7.51
CA GLY A 71 18.94 -28.54 -8.35
C GLY A 71 19.35 -28.34 -9.82
N GLY A 72 20.30 -27.45 -10.10
CA GLY A 72 20.73 -27.09 -11.46
C GLY A 72 19.77 -26.16 -12.22
N LYS A 73 18.72 -25.65 -11.56
CA LYS A 73 17.76 -24.69 -12.13
C LYS A 73 18.00 -23.30 -11.57
N THR A 74 17.78 -22.30 -12.43
CA THR A 74 17.79 -20.88 -12.06
C THR A 74 16.35 -20.39 -12.02
N LEU A 75 15.92 -19.88 -10.87
CA LEU A 75 14.60 -19.28 -10.69
C LEU A 75 14.77 -17.81 -10.29
N THR A 76 14.15 -16.90 -11.02
CA THR A 76 14.10 -15.48 -10.67
C THR A 76 12.70 -15.13 -10.20
N VAL A 77 12.60 -14.64 -8.98
CA VAL A 77 11.37 -14.13 -8.38
C VAL A 77 11.41 -12.61 -8.43
N ARG A 78 10.34 -12.01 -8.93
CA ARG A 78 10.18 -10.55 -9.03
C ARG A 78 8.94 -10.11 -8.28
N GLU A 79 9.06 -8.99 -7.58
CA GLU A 79 7.97 -8.37 -6.85
C GLU A 79 6.77 -8.14 -7.77
N LYS A 80 6.96 -7.58 -8.97
CA LYS A 80 5.86 -7.30 -9.91
C LYS A 80 4.97 -8.50 -10.23
N ASP A 81 5.54 -9.71 -10.22
CA ASP A 81 4.86 -10.96 -10.55
C ASP A 81 4.02 -11.41 -9.33
N ILE A 82 4.60 -11.29 -8.13
CA ILE A 82 3.90 -11.58 -6.87
C ILE A 82 2.76 -10.59 -6.64
N THR A 83 3.03 -9.29 -6.75
CA THR A 83 2.02 -8.24 -6.51
C THR A 83 0.85 -8.36 -7.47
N LEU A 84 1.10 -8.71 -8.75
CA LEU A 84 0.04 -8.96 -9.72
C LEU A 84 -0.82 -10.18 -9.34
N SER A 85 -0.17 -11.28 -8.94
CA SER A 85 -0.87 -12.49 -8.52
C SER A 85 -1.73 -12.23 -7.28
N VAL A 86 -1.16 -11.61 -6.25
CA VAL A 86 -1.85 -11.27 -5.01
C VAL A 86 -2.99 -10.28 -5.27
N GLY A 87 -2.75 -9.24 -6.08
CA GLY A 87 -3.76 -8.25 -6.46
C GLY A 87 -4.97 -8.87 -7.15
N LYS A 88 -4.75 -9.83 -8.07
CA LYS A 88 -5.85 -10.58 -8.71
C LYS A 88 -6.63 -11.46 -7.73
N MET A 89 -5.93 -12.11 -6.80
CA MET A 89 -6.59 -12.91 -5.76
C MET A 89 -7.43 -12.02 -4.82
N LEU A 90 -6.89 -10.87 -4.41
CA LEU A 90 -7.58 -9.88 -3.61
C LEU A 90 -8.82 -9.35 -4.35
N TYR A 91 -8.66 -8.98 -5.62
CA TYR A 91 -9.75 -8.53 -6.48
C TYR A 91 -10.92 -9.53 -6.48
N ALA A 92 -10.63 -10.82 -6.76
CA ALA A 92 -11.66 -11.85 -6.82
C ALA A 92 -12.39 -12.05 -5.49
N ARG A 93 -11.65 -12.04 -4.37
CA ARG A 93 -12.22 -12.15 -3.02
C ARG A 93 -13.10 -10.94 -2.68
N LEU A 94 -12.63 -9.73 -2.93
CA LEU A 94 -13.39 -8.51 -2.64
C LEU A 94 -14.63 -8.38 -3.53
N LYS A 95 -14.54 -8.74 -4.81
CA LYS A 95 -15.70 -8.82 -5.73
C LYS A 95 -16.81 -9.71 -5.18
N THR A 96 -16.43 -10.80 -4.53
CA THR A 96 -17.37 -11.78 -3.96
C THR A 96 -17.93 -11.30 -2.63
N ALA A 97 -17.08 -10.75 -1.76
CA ALA A 97 -17.47 -10.31 -0.42
C ALA A 97 -18.28 -9.01 -0.42
N TYR A 98 -18.04 -8.11 -1.38
CA TYR A 98 -18.62 -6.76 -1.42
C TYR A 98 -19.23 -6.45 -2.79
N PRO A 99 -20.31 -7.13 -3.19
CA PRO A 99 -20.94 -6.92 -4.50
C PRO A 99 -21.55 -5.51 -4.68
N ASP A 100 -21.76 -4.78 -3.60
CA ASP A 100 -22.23 -3.39 -3.56
C ASP A 100 -21.12 -2.37 -3.88
N LYS A 101 -19.86 -2.79 -3.97
CA LYS A 101 -18.69 -1.89 -4.14
C LYS A 101 -18.09 -2.02 -5.53
N GLN A 102 -17.57 -0.91 -6.05
CA GLN A 102 -16.74 -0.94 -7.26
C GLN A 102 -15.34 -1.46 -6.90
N ILE A 103 -14.99 -2.66 -7.36
CA ILE A 103 -13.65 -3.23 -7.17
C ILE A 103 -12.85 -3.04 -8.45
N ILE A 104 -11.70 -2.38 -8.36
CA ILE A 104 -10.90 -1.92 -9.50
C ILE A 104 -9.44 -2.34 -9.32
N LEU A 105 -8.76 -2.70 -10.42
CA LEU A 105 -7.31 -2.92 -10.47
C LEU A 105 -6.67 -1.79 -11.28
N THR A 106 -5.55 -1.22 -10.82
CA THR A 106 -4.75 -0.30 -11.66
C THR A 106 -4.16 -1.03 -12.88
N ARG A 107 -3.71 -2.26 -12.66
CA ARG A 107 -3.26 -3.20 -13.71
C ARG A 107 -3.71 -4.63 -13.43
N ASP A 108 -4.07 -5.33 -14.50
CA ASP A 108 -4.45 -6.75 -14.52
C ASP A 108 -3.49 -7.60 -15.39
N THR A 109 -2.46 -6.96 -15.95
CA THR A 109 -1.43 -7.54 -16.80
C THR A 109 -0.06 -7.03 -16.36
N ASP A 110 1.01 -7.62 -16.92
CA ASP A 110 2.38 -7.15 -16.70
C ASP A 110 2.68 -5.90 -17.55
N LYS A 111 2.05 -4.78 -17.19
CA LYS A 111 2.30 -3.47 -17.77
C LYS A 111 2.90 -2.53 -16.74
N PHE A 112 3.76 -1.63 -17.20
CA PHE A 112 4.28 -0.55 -16.37
C PHE A 112 3.23 0.57 -16.28
N LEU A 113 3.00 1.10 -15.09
CA LEU A 113 2.26 2.33 -14.84
C LEU A 113 3.11 3.23 -13.95
N SER A 114 3.26 4.49 -14.36
CA SER A 114 3.84 5.55 -13.53
C SER A 114 2.97 5.82 -12.30
N LEU A 115 3.54 6.46 -11.28
CA LEU A 115 2.80 6.87 -10.08
C LEU A 115 1.62 7.80 -10.43
N GLY A 116 1.82 8.72 -11.37
CA GLY A 116 0.78 9.62 -11.89
C GLY A 116 -0.39 8.85 -12.52
N GLU A 117 -0.11 7.89 -13.41
CA GLU A 117 -1.16 7.08 -14.04
C GLU A 117 -1.98 6.29 -13.00
N ARG A 118 -1.34 5.79 -11.94
CA ARG A 118 -2.03 5.09 -10.84
C ARG A 118 -2.98 6.03 -10.09
N THR A 119 -2.53 7.25 -9.79
CA THR A 119 -3.38 8.27 -9.17
C THR A 119 -4.50 8.75 -10.09
N ASP A 120 -4.25 8.85 -11.39
CA ASP A 120 -5.26 9.26 -12.37
C ASP A 120 -6.39 8.24 -12.47
N ILE A 121 -6.06 6.93 -12.42
CA ILE A 121 -7.07 5.86 -12.35
C ILE A 121 -7.95 6.08 -11.11
N ALA A 122 -7.37 6.32 -9.94
CA ALA A 122 -8.13 6.56 -8.71
C ALA A 122 -9.04 7.79 -8.83
N ASN A 123 -8.52 8.92 -9.33
CA ASN A 123 -9.27 10.15 -9.50
C ASN A 123 -10.38 10.04 -10.57
N SER A 124 -10.26 9.10 -11.51
CA SER A 124 -11.26 8.86 -12.55
C SER A 124 -12.49 8.08 -12.06
N VAL A 125 -12.40 7.41 -10.90
CA VAL A 125 -13.49 6.58 -10.36
C VAL A 125 -14.69 7.45 -10.00
N LYS A 126 -15.87 7.06 -10.48
CA LYS A 126 -17.12 7.76 -10.20
C LYS A 126 -17.75 7.21 -8.92
N LEU A 127 -17.97 8.12 -7.98
CA LEU A 127 -18.55 7.85 -6.66
C LEU A 127 -19.89 8.58 -6.53
N ASN A 128 -20.78 8.06 -5.69
CA ASN A 128 -21.97 8.80 -5.29
C ASN A 128 -21.65 9.81 -4.18
N ASP A 129 -22.64 10.64 -3.84
CA ASP A 129 -22.55 11.55 -2.69
C ASP A 129 -22.19 10.77 -1.42
N ASN A 130 -21.25 11.31 -0.64
CA ASN A 130 -20.73 10.71 0.59
C ASN A 130 -20.07 9.33 0.40
N GLU A 131 -19.54 9.03 -0.79
CA GLU A 131 -18.69 7.86 -1.00
C GLU A 131 -17.21 8.25 -1.15
N ALA A 132 -16.33 7.35 -0.71
CA ALA A 132 -14.89 7.45 -0.85
C ALA A 132 -14.29 6.18 -1.46
N ILE A 133 -13.05 6.31 -1.94
CA ILE A 133 -12.22 5.19 -2.40
C ILE A 133 -11.34 4.72 -1.23
N LEU A 134 -11.30 3.41 -1.03
CA LEU A 134 -10.20 2.77 -0.31
C LEU A 134 -9.14 2.35 -1.34
N TYR A 135 -7.96 2.96 -1.26
CA TYR A 135 -6.82 2.62 -2.13
C TYR A 135 -5.90 1.63 -1.41
N VAL A 136 -5.69 0.45 -1.99
CA VAL A 136 -4.84 -0.61 -1.43
C VAL A 136 -3.69 -0.90 -2.39
N SER A 137 -2.50 -0.42 -2.05
CA SER A 137 -1.28 -0.80 -2.78
C SER A 137 -0.67 -2.07 -2.22
N VAL A 138 -0.26 -2.99 -3.10
CA VAL A 138 0.35 -4.27 -2.72
C VAL A 138 1.79 -4.30 -3.21
N HIS A 139 2.72 -4.48 -2.27
CA HIS A 139 4.16 -4.54 -2.50
C HIS A 139 4.80 -5.73 -1.76
N VAL A 140 6.02 -6.08 -2.15
CA VAL A 140 6.83 -7.11 -1.49
C VAL A 140 8.20 -6.52 -1.20
N ASN A 141 8.44 -6.23 0.07
CA ASN A 141 9.69 -5.62 0.49
C ASN A 141 10.90 -6.54 0.31
N ALA A 142 12.07 -5.93 0.28
CA ALA A 142 13.35 -6.59 0.41
C ALA A 142 14.18 -5.93 1.51
N SER A 143 14.99 -6.72 2.20
CA SER A 143 15.94 -6.25 3.21
C SER A 143 17.32 -6.85 2.96
N LEU A 144 18.36 -6.12 3.35
CA LEU A 144 19.73 -6.64 3.39
C LEU A 144 19.91 -7.69 4.49
N ASP A 145 19.13 -7.59 5.58
CA ASP A 145 19.08 -8.65 6.58
C ASP A 145 18.20 -9.80 6.07
N LYS A 146 18.85 -10.91 5.74
CA LYS A 146 18.19 -12.14 5.27
C LYS A 146 17.27 -12.78 6.31
N LYS A 147 17.33 -12.36 7.58
CA LYS A 147 16.43 -12.81 8.65
C LYS A 147 15.15 -11.98 8.73
N ALA A 148 15.13 -10.78 8.15
CA ALA A 148 13.94 -9.93 8.14
C ALA A 148 12.82 -10.61 7.35
N SER A 149 11.67 -10.77 7.98
CA SER A 149 10.49 -11.40 7.39
C SER A 149 9.23 -10.95 8.13
N GLY A 150 8.08 -11.02 7.44
CA GLY A 150 6.80 -10.59 7.98
C GLY A 150 5.99 -9.81 6.95
N TYR A 151 4.98 -9.10 7.44
CA TYR A 151 4.21 -8.14 6.67
C TYR A 151 4.14 -6.83 7.45
N GLU A 152 3.93 -5.75 6.71
CA GLU A 152 3.71 -4.42 7.26
C GLU A 152 2.59 -3.75 6.47
N VAL A 153 1.90 -2.80 7.11
CA VAL A 153 0.83 -2.02 6.50
C VAL A 153 1.11 -0.57 6.79
N TRP A 154 1.29 0.21 5.73
CA TRP A 154 1.46 1.65 5.82
C TRP A 154 0.16 2.35 5.47
N TYR A 155 -0.12 3.43 6.15
CA TYR A 155 -1.26 4.29 5.87
C TYR A 155 -0.85 5.76 6.02
N LEU A 156 -1.55 6.63 5.32
CA LEU A 156 -1.34 8.07 5.43
C LEU A 156 -2.14 8.59 6.63
N SER A 157 -1.46 9.08 7.67
CA SER A 157 -2.14 9.67 8.83
C SER A 157 -2.90 10.95 8.43
N PRO A 158 -4.12 11.22 8.94
CA PRO A 158 -4.89 12.42 8.59
C PRO A 158 -4.15 13.74 8.89
N GLY A 159 -3.23 13.74 9.87
CA GLY A 159 -2.39 14.89 10.21
C GLY A 159 -1.19 15.07 9.26
N TYR A 160 -0.88 14.06 8.46
CA TYR A 160 0.18 14.10 7.46
C TYR A 160 -0.38 14.68 6.16
N ARG A 161 -0.27 15.99 6.01
CA ARG A 161 -0.49 16.65 4.72
C ARG A 161 0.82 16.61 3.95
N ARG A 162 0.85 15.85 2.84
CA ARG A 162 1.77 16.14 1.74
C ARG A 162 1.50 17.58 1.33
N THR A 163 2.43 18.48 1.60
CA THR A 163 2.50 19.72 0.83
C THR A 163 3.07 19.32 -0.53
N VAL A 164 2.21 18.76 -1.38
CA VAL A 164 2.54 18.66 -2.80
C VAL A 164 2.74 20.10 -3.22
N ILE A 165 3.98 20.47 -3.55
CA ILE A 165 4.26 21.80 -4.10
C ILE A 165 3.39 21.90 -5.35
N ASP A 166 2.44 22.82 -5.34
CA ASP A 166 1.55 22.97 -6.48
C ASP A 166 2.40 23.41 -7.68
N LYS A 167 2.01 23.09 -8.91
CA LYS A 167 2.75 23.53 -10.10
C LYS A 167 2.88 25.06 -10.15
N SER A 168 1.96 25.77 -9.50
CA SER A 168 2.01 27.23 -9.32
C SER A 168 3.11 27.70 -8.37
N ASP A 169 3.55 26.85 -7.44
CA ASP A 169 4.53 27.18 -6.41
C ASP A 169 5.97 26.94 -6.87
N ALA A 170 6.17 26.19 -7.96
CA ALA A 170 7.48 25.94 -8.58
C ALA A 170 7.99 27.11 -9.46
N GLY A 171 7.20 28.18 -9.62
CA GLY A 171 7.52 29.29 -10.52
C GLY A 171 7.59 28.88 -12.00
N ASP A 172 8.12 29.76 -12.87
CA ASP A 172 8.17 29.56 -14.33
C ASP A 172 9.09 28.41 -14.79
N ASP A 173 9.88 27.83 -13.89
CA ASP A 173 10.87 26.80 -14.25
C ASP A 173 10.34 25.38 -14.05
N SER A 174 9.60 24.92 -15.07
CA SER A 174 9.03 23.57 -15.15
C SER A 174 10.06 22.42 -15.04
N THR A 175 11.37 22.71 -15.06
CA THR A 175 12.44 21.73 -14.94
C THR A 175 12.79 21.39 -13.48
N LEU A 176 12.41 22.22 -12.51
CA LEU A 176 12.68 22.00 -11.09
C LEU A 176 11.65 21.06 -10.43
N PHE A 177 10.44 20.98 -10.96
CA PHE A 177 9.36 20.16 -10.41
C PHE A 177 9.65 18.65 -10.39
N PRO A 178 10.20 18.03 -11.46
CA PRO A 178 10.60 16.62 -11.41
C PRO A 178 11.77 16.36 -10.46
N ILE A 179 12.67 17.33 -10.30
CA ILE A 179 13.85 17.22 -9.43
C ILE A 179 13.42 17.27 -7.97
N LEU A 180 12.55 18.22 -7.59
CA LEU A 180 12.06 18.34 -6.21
C LEU A 180 11.21 17.15 -5.78
N ASN A 181 10.34 16.65 -6.66
CA ASN A 181 9.59 15.41 -6.37
C ASN A 181 10.51 14.20 -6.33
N GLY A 182 11.53 14.11 -7.20
CA GLY A 182 12.53 13.04 -7.17
C GLY A 182 13.39 13.04 -5.90
N MET A 183 13.82 14.22 -5.44
CA MET A 183 14.57 14.38 -4.18
C MET A 183 13.71 13.99 -2.97
N MET A 184 12.42 14.31 -3.00
CA MET A 184 11.48 13.95 -1.94
C MET A 184 11.19 12.43 -1.93
N GLU A 185 11.08 11.79 -3.09
CA GLU A 185 10.99 10.32 -3.22
C GLU A 185 12.27 9.62 -2.73
N GLU A 186 13.44 10.19 -3.00
CA GLU A 186 14.72 9.68 -2.47
C GLU A 186 14.80 9.82 -0.95
N GLU A 187 14.35 10.93 -0.37
CA GLU A 187 14.28 11.14 1.08
C GLU A 187 13.42 10.06 1.76
N TYR A 188 12.23 9.76 1.21
CA TYR A 188 11.38 8.68 1.73
C TYR A 188 11.98 7.28 1.54
N THR A 189 12.67 7.05 0.42
CA THR A 189 13.37 5.78 0.19
C THR A 189 14.52 5.62 1.20
N GLN A 190 15.26 6.69 1.48
CA GLN A 190 16.33 6.71 2.48
C GLN A 190 15.78 6.53 3.90
N GLU A 191 14.71 7.23 4.28
CA GLU A 191 14.05 7.07 5.58
C GLU A 191 13.52 5.65 5.78
N SER A 192 12.90 5.06 4.75
CA SER A 192 12.45 3.66 4.77
C SER A 192 13.62 2.69 4.98
N ILE A 193 14.77 2.94 4.35
CA ILE A 193 16.01 2.15 4.54
C ILE A 193 16.62 2.36 5.93
N LEU A 194 16.55 3.57 6.48
CA LEU A 194 17.08 3.92 7.80
C LEU A 194 16.24 3.33 8.93
N ILE A 195 14.92 3.24 8.76
CA ILE A 195 13.98 2.66 9.73
C ILE A 195 13.99 1.13 9.66
N ALA A 196 14.35 0.54 8.51
CA ALA A 196 14.52 -0.91 8.34
C ALA A 196 15.86 -1.46 8.89
N LYS A 197 16.69 -0.64 9.53
CA LYS A 197 17.92 -1.04 10.25
C LYS A 197 17.66 -1.21 11.74
#